data_AF-A0AAU2F4L1-F1
#
_entry.id   AF-A0AAU2F4L1-F1
#
_cell.length_a   1.000
_cell.length_b   1.000
_cell.length_c   1.000
_cell.angle_alpha   90.00
_cell.angle_beta   90.00
_cell.angle_gamma   90.00
#
_symmetry.space_group_name_H-M   'P 1'
#
loop_
_entity.id
_entity.type
_entity.pdbx_description
1 polymer ?
#
loop_
_entity_poly.entity_id
_entity_poly.type
_entity_poly.pdbx_seq_one_letter_code
_entity_poly.pdbx_strand_id
1 'polypeptide(L)'
;MTSSPPHPTQLSADEARRIALRAQGFLGTPNRKAGTRGILRHLGAVQLDTISVLARSHELIPYARLGAIPRKNVEAAYWNPTPTAEATPHAPHPHPHPHAFEYWSHAACILPVEEWPHFAFRRRAYRSRPHWNHDLPPGTYDQVIKQLRTEGPLTATELGGAKRTSEWWDWSGTKVAVERALMYGEVVCVERRGWKRVYDLAERAIPPTLLHDELDDTECLRRLVRLAGQSLGVGTRSDIADYHRLKAEQVDAVIADSGLVPVTVEGWGKPAWADPAALETPPRGRHRTTLLSPFDSLIWERARTERIFGFTHRLEAYVPKPKRVYGYFAMPVLAGGHLVGRVDPAREGNTLVARQVSLHGPKAVPAVAQALLEAATWVNCTDVRVERVDTPDLRTPLARELTKALG
;
A
#
# COMPACT_ATOMS: atom_id res chain seq x y z
N MET A 1 -33.46 16.76 29.38
CA MET A 1 -32.03 17.10 29.60
C MET A 1 -31.30 16.86 28.29
N THR A 2 -31.10 17.91 27.50
CA THR A 2 -30.28 17.87 26.29
C THR A 2 -28.82 17.81 26.73
N SER A 3 -28.22 16.61 26.71
CA SER A 3 -26.78 16.46 26.89
C SER A 3 -26.09 17.23 25.76
N SER A 4 -25.31 18.26 26.10
CA SER A 4 -24.38 18.87 25.15
C SER A 4 -23.57 17.76 24.47
N PRO A 5 -23.35 17.83 23.13
CA PRO A 5 -22.48 16.87 22.48
C PRO A 5 -21.12 16.89 23.18
N PRO A 6 -20.51 15.71 23.46
CA PRO A 6 -19.21 15.67 24.10
C PRO A 6 -18.23 16.54 23.31
N HIS A 7 -17.48 17.39 24.02
CA HIS A 7 -16.44 18.19 23.38
C HIS A 7 -15.48 17.24 22.64
N PRO A 8 -15.12 17.52 21.37
CA PRO A 8 -14.18 16.68 20.64
C PRO A 8 -12.88 16.56 21.42
N THR A 9 -12.36 15.35 21.56
CA THR A 9 -11.04 15.13 22.19
C THR A 9 -10.01 16.01 21.50
N GLN A 10 -9.24 16.76 22.28
CA GLN A 10 -8.17 17.62 21.77
C GLN A 10 -6.85 16.89 21.83
N LEU A 11 -6.13 16.85 20.71
CA LEU A 11 -4.81 16.23 20.55
C LEU A 11 -3.78 17.30 20.20
N SER A 12 -2.60 17.21 20.81
CA SER A 12 -1.42 17.91 20.32
C SER A 12 -0.97 17.34 18.96
N ALA A 13 -0.17 18.10 18.23
CA ALA A 13 0.42 17.63 16.98
C ALA A 13 1.33 16.39 17.17
N ASP A 14 2.04 16.29 18.29
CA ASP A 14 2.87 15.12 18.61
C ASP A 14 2.02 13.86 18.91
N GLU A 15 0.94 13.99 19.68
CA GLU A 15 0.03 12.88 19.96
C GLU A 15 -0.57 12.34 18.67
N ALA A 16 -1.08 13.23 17.80
CA ALA A 16 -1.63 12.83 16.50
C ALA A 16 -0.59 12.12 15.63
N ARG A 17 0.65 12.61 15.59
CA ARG A 17 1.75 11.97 14.88
C ARG A 17 2.06 10.58 15.44
N ARG A 18 2.14 10.43 16.77
CA ARG A 18 2.45 9.15 17.42
C ARG A 18 1.32 8.14 17.24
N ILE A 19 0.06 8.58 17.28
CA ILE A 19 -1.11 7.77 16.94
C ILE A 19 -1.01 7.28 15.49
N ALA A 20 -0.75 8.18 14.53
CA ALA A 20 -0.59 7.82 13.12
C ALA A 20 0.56 6.83 12.92
N LEU A 21 1.72 7.05 13.55
CA LEU A 21 2.87 6.13 13.47
C LEU A 21 2.57 4.75 14.07
N ARG A 22 1.77 4.67 15.13
CA ARG A 22 1.34 3.38 15.69
C ARG A 22 0.39 2.65 14.75
N ALA A 23 -0.63 3.33 14.24
CA ALA A 23 -1.60 2.78 13.28
C ALA A 23 -0.94 2.33 11.97
N GLN A 24 0.16 2.98 11.59
CA GLN A 24 0.96 2.64 10.42
C GLN A 24 2.05 1.58 10.69
N GLY A 25 2.17 1.08 11.93
CA GLY A 25 3.12 0.01 12.29
C GLY A 25 4.56 0.46 12.57
N PHE A 26 4.82 1.75 12.69
CA PHE A 26 6.15 2.34 12.88
C PHE A 26 6.51 2.69 14.33
N LEU A 27 5.56 2.58 15.26
CA LEU A 27 5.77 2.74 16.69
C LEU A 27 5.29 1.48 17.44
N GLY A 28 6.24 0.73 18.00
CA GLY A 28 5.97 -0.53 18.73
C GLY A 28 5.66 -1.75 17.84
N THR A 29 5.53 -1.55 16.52
CA THR A 29 5.23 -2.57 15.50
C THR A 29 4.19 -3.62 15.96
N PRO A 30 2.90 -3.24 16.00
CA PRO A 30 1.81 -4.19 16.22
C PRO A 30 1.94 -5.37 15.25
N ASN A 31 1.59 -6.57 15.71
CA ASN A 31 1.52 -7.78 14.87
C ASN A 31 2.84 -8.18 14.18
N ARG A 32 4.02 -7.77 14.68
CA ARG A 32 5.33 -8.22 14.15
C ARG A 32 5.42 -9.74 13.98
N LYS A 33 4.84 -10.50 14.92
CA LYS A 33 4.81 -11.97 14.88
C LYS A 33 3.96 -12.55 13.73
N ALA A 34 2.96 -11.82 13.26
CA ALA A 34 2.11 -12.23 12.14
C ALA A 34 2.74 -11.93 10.76
N GLY A 35 3.94 -11.34 10.73
CA GLY A 35 4.72 -11.11 9.52
C GLY A 35 3.99 -10.24 8.49
N THR A 36 4.31 -10.43 7.21
CA THR A 36 3.76 -9.65 6.09
C THR A 36 2.23 -9.69 6.03
N ARG A 37 1.61 -10.84 6.29
CA ARG A 37 0.13 -10.96 6.32
C ARG A 37 -0.49 -10.14 7.43
N GLY A 38 0.15 -10.12 8.60
CA GLY A 38 -0.24 -9.26 9.71
C GLY A 38 -0.15 -7.77 9.36
N ILE A 39 0.90 -7.36 8.66
CA ILE A 39 1.05 -5.99 8.16
C ILE A 39 -0.03 -5.64 7.14
N LEU A 40 -0.33 -6.52 6.18
CA LEU A 40 -1.41 -6.31 5.22
C LEU A 40 -2.75 -6.07 5.92
N ARG A 41 -3.14 -6.95 6.85
CA ARG A 41 -4.37 -6.81 7.63
C ARG A 41 -4.39 -5.55 8.50
N HIS A 42 -3.25 -5.17 9.06
CA HIS A 42 -3.15 -3.97 9.90
C HIS A 42 -3.30 -2.68 9.08
N LEU A 43 -2.73 -2.65 7.87
CA LEU A 43 -2.81 -1.49 6.99
C LEU A 43 -4.09 -1.46 6.15
N GLY A 44 -4.79 -2.58 5.97
CA GLY A 44 -5.97 -2.69 5.09
C GLY A 44 -5.68 -2.55 3.59
N ALA A 45 -4.55 -1.95 3.20
CA ALA A 45 -4.13 -1.85 1.82
C ALA A 45 -2.61 -1.72 1.68
N VAL A 46 -2.05 -2.45 0.71
CA VAL A 46 -0.67 -2.28 0.25
C VAL A 46 -0.69 -1.98 -1.24
N GLN A 47 -0.24 -0.79 -1.64
CA GLN A 47 -0.19 -0.43 -3.05
C GLN A 47 0.84 -1.28 -3.81
N LEU A 48 0.39 -1.84 -4.94
CA LEU A 48 1.24 -2.45 -5.95
C LEU A 48 1.84 -1.37 -6.83
N ASP A 49 3.13 -1.52 -7.15
CA ASP A 49 3.81 -0.64 -8.08
C ASP A 49 4.85 -1.44 -8.86
N THR A 50 5.07 -1.04 -10.11
CA THR A 50 5.99 -1.71 -11.04
C THR A 50 7.41 -1.14 -11.01
N ILE A 51 7.60 0.07 -10.48
CA ILE A 51 8.92 0.67 -10.36
C ILE A 51 9.73 -0.15 -9.35
N SER A 52 10.90 -0.59 -9.78
CA SER A 52 11.83 -1.38 -8.97
C SER A 52 13.20 -0.72 -9.00
N VAL A 53 13.44 0.18 -8.07
CA VAL A 53 14.74 0.84 -7.90
C VAL A 53 15.64 0.05 -6.94
N LEU A 54 15.14 -0.26 -5.75
CA LEU A 54 15.78 -1.20 -4.81
C LEU A 54 15.00 -2.53 -4.76
N ALA A 55 13.71 -2.40 -4.53
CA ALA A 55 12.69 -3.43 -4.60
C ALA A 55 11.37 -2.76 -4.98
N ARG A 56 10.32 -3.53 -5.22
CA ARG A 56 9.00 -2.96 -5.51
C ARG A 56 8.35 -2.43 -4.23
N SER A 57 7.41 -1.50 -4.37
CA SER A 57 6.76 -0.87 -3.22
C SER A 57 6.15 -1.89 -2.25
N HIS A 58 5.38 -2.87 -2.75
CA HIS A 58 4.75 -3.91 -1.93
C HIS A 58 5.74 -4.81 -1.18
N GLU A 59 7.00 -4.87 -1.62
CA GLU A 59 8.09 -5.50 -0.87
C GLU A 59 8.67 -4.57 0.21
N LEU A 60 8.79 -3.28 -0.11
CA LEU A 60 9.32 -2.24 0.78
C LEU A 60 8.40 -1.97 1.98
N ILE A 61 7.07 -2.06 1.81
CA ILE A 61 6.10 -1.80 2.88
C ILE A 61 6.31 -2.70 4.12
N PRO A 62 6.32 -4.04 4.00
CA PRO A 62 6.59 -4.91 5.14
C PRO A 62 8.05 -4.83 5.60
N TYR A 63 9.02 -4.60 4.70
CA TYR A 63 10.40 -4.33 5.09
C TYR A 63 10.53 -3.13 6.04
N ALA A 64 9.88 -2.01 5.73
CA ALA A 64 9.97 -0.79 6.53
C ALA A 64 9.50 -1.00 7.99
N ARG A 65 8.53 -1.92 8.19
CA ARG A 65 7.93 -2.22 9.49
C ARG A 65 8.62 -3.40 10.21
N LEU A 66 8.94 -4.47 9.48
CA LEU A 66 9.46 -5.72 10.04
C LEU A 66 10.99 -5.77 10.05
N GLY A 67 11.66 -4.93 9.25
CA GLY A 67 13.10 -4.94 9.00
C GLY A 67 13.49 -5.87 7.85
N ALA A 68 14.75 -6.30 7.82
CA ALA A 68 15.33 -7.11 6.74
C ALA A 68 14.79 -8.57 6.66
N ILE A 69 13.49 -8.73 6.48
CA ILE A 69 12.83 -10.02 6.21
C ILE A 69 13.14 -10.49 4.77
N PRO A 70 13.28 -11.80 4.50
CA PRO A 70 13.60 -12.27 3.16
C PRO A 70 12.53 -11.85 2.13
N ARG A 71 12.94 -11.24 1.01
CA ARG A 71 12.02 -10.76 -0.05
C ARG A 71 11.10 -11.84 -0.59
N LYS A 72 11.62 -13.05 -0.81
CA LYS A 72 10.82 -14.22 -1.24
C LYS A 72 9.66 -14.54 -0.28
N ASN A 73 9.85 -14.30 1.02
CA ASN A 73 8.83 -14.54 2.02
C ASN A 73 7.74 -13.45 1.96
N VAL A 74 8.05 -12.24 1.47
CA VAL A 74 7.06 -11.17 1.28
C VAL A 74 6.10 -11.51 0.15
N GLU A 75 6.63 -11.84 -1.03
CA GLU A 75 5.80 -12.21 -2.19
C GLU A 75 4.97 -13.46 -1.89
N ALA A 76 5.60 -14.52 -1.37
CA ALA A 76 4.89 -15.72 -0.96
C ALA A 76 3.82 -15.42 0.10
N ALA A 77 4.07 -14.47 0.99
CA ALA A 77 3.09 -14.12 2.01
C ALA A 77 1.83 -13.49 1.43
N TYR A 78 1.86 -12.78 0.30
CA TYR A 78 0.67 -12.19 -0.32
C TYR A 78 -0.10 -13.19 -1.20
N TRP A 79 0.62 -14.01 -1.96
CA TRP A 79 0.00 -14.82 -3.02
C TRP A 79 -0.20 -16.28 -2.62
N ASN A 80 0.64 -16.83 -1.72
CA ASN A 80 0.44 -18.21 -1.31
C ASN A 80 -0.74 -18.29 -0.33
N PRO A 81 -1.67 -19.22 -0.54
CA PRO A 81 -2.76 -19.44 0.40
C PRO A 81 -2.26 -19.99 1.75
N THR A 82 -3.10 -19.92 2.78
CA THR A 82 -2.77 -20.48 4.10
C THR A 82 -3.06 -21.97 4.08
N PRO A 83 -2.15 -22.87 4.48
CA PRO A 83 -2.52 -24.28 4.67
C PRO A 83 -3.69 -24.35 5.65
N THR A 84 -4.89 -24.68 5.18
CA THR A 84 -6.05 -24.88 6.03
C THR A 84 -5.92 -26.24 6.69
N ALA A 85 -6.17 -26.32 8.00
CA ALA A 85 -6.22 -27.59 8.73
C ALA A 85 -7.31 -28.55 8.19
N GLU A 86 -8.25 -28.02 7.40
CA GLU A 86 -9.43 -28.71 6.87
C GLU A 86 -9.35 -28.99 5.36
N ALA A 87 -8.15 -29.15 4.80
CA ALA A 87 -8.01 -29.70 3.45
C ALA A 87 -8.44 -31.19 3.47
N THR A 88 -9.75 -31.44 3.40
CA THR A 88 -10.30 -32.78 3.26
C THR A 88 -10.11 -33.22 1.80
N PRO A 89 -9.68 -34.47 1.54
CA PRO A 89 -9.38 -34.97 0.18
C PRO A 89 -10.56 -34.94 -0.82
N HIS A 90 -11.77 -34.60 -0.36
CA HIS A 90 -13.02 -34.62 -1.12
C HIS A 90 -13.73 -33.27 -1.21
N ALA A 91 -13.11 -32.18 -0.75
CA ALA A 91 -13.65 -30.84 -0.98
C ALA A 91 -13.59 -30.51 -2.49
N PRO A 92 -14.65 -29.92 -3.07
CA PRO A 92 -14.69 -29.55 -4.50
C PRO A 92 -13.61 -28.53 -4.92
N HIS A 93 -12.90 -27.95 -3.95
CA HIS A 93 -11.80 -27.02 -4.16
C HIS A 93 -10.59 -27.45 -3.29
N PRO A 94 -9.63 -28.23 -3.83
CA PRO A 94 -8.51 -28.78 -3.06
C PRO A 94 -7.42 -27.74 -2.71
N HIS A 95 -7.60 -26.48 -3.09
CA HIS A 95 -6.65 -25.41 -2.82
C HIS A 95 -7.11 -24.58 -1.62
N PRO A 96 -6.21 -24.26 -0.68
CA PRO A 96 -6.58 -23.39 0.41
C PRO A 96 -6.96 -22.00 -0.11
N HIS A 97 -7.92 -21.36 0.55
CA HIS A 97 -8.39 -20.05 0.12
C HIS A 97 -7.30 -18.96 0.24
N PRO A 98 -7.29 -17.98 -0.67
CA PRO A 98 -6.43 -16.81 -0.57
C PRO A 98 -6.82 -16.02 0.67
N HIS A 99 -5.85 -15.33 1.27
CA HIS A 99 -6.04 -14.44 2.41
C HIS A 99 -5.94 -12.96 1.98
N ALA A 100 -5.68 -12.71 0.70
CA ALA A 100 -5.59 -11.40 0.10
C ALA A 100 -6.14 -11.44 -1.32
N PHE A 101 -6.54 -10.28 -1.85
CA PHE A 101 -6.93 -10.11 -3.25
C PHE A 101 -6.37 -8.81 -3.82
N GLU A 102 -6.24 -8.74 -5.14
CA GLU A 102 -5.84 -7.52 -5.84
C GLU A 102 -7.06 -6.76 -6.36
N TYR A 103 -7.19 -5.48 -6.00
CA TYR A 103 -8.27 -4.64 -6.52
C TYR A 103 -7.91 -3.15 -6.45
N TRP A 104 -8.73 -2.32 -7.08
CA TRP A 104 -8.58 -0.87 -6.97
C TRP A 104 -9.04 -0.39 -5.59
N SER A 105 -8.17 0.36 -4.92
CA SER A 105 -8.37 1.07 -3.65
C SER A 105 -7.75 2.47 -3.78
N HIS A 106 -6.69 2.82 -3.05
CA HIS A 106 -5.86 4.02 -3.31
C HIS A 106 -5.33 4.05 -4.75
N ALA A 107 -4.84 2.90 -5.20
CA ALA A 107 -4.43 2.58 -6.57
C ALA A 107 -4.70 1.07 -6.77
N ALA A 108 -3.95 0.38 -7.61
CA ALA A 108 -3.94 -1.08 -7.56
C ALA A 108 -3.32 -1.52 -6.22
N CYS A 109 -4.07 -2.24 -5.40
CA CYS A 109 -3.65 -2.64 -4.06
C CYS A 109 -3.83 -4.14 -3.86
N ILE A 110 -2.96 -4.70 -3.02
CA ILE A 110 -3.22 -5.95 -2.31
C ILE A 110 -4.06 -5.59 -1.09
N LEU A 111 -5.17 -6.30 -0.89
CA LEU A 111 -6.18 -6.05 0.15
C LEU A 111 -6.45 -7.34 0.93
N PRO A 112 -6.74 -7.30 2.23
CA PRO A 112 -7.20 -8.46 2.99
C PRO A 112 -8.45 -9.08 2.38
N VAL A 113 -8.51 -10.41 2.25
CA VAL A 113 -9.66 -11.08 1.61
C VAL A 113 -10.99 -10.79 2.32
N GLU A 114 -10.93 -10.57 3.64
CA GLU A 114 -12.06 -10.25 4.49
C GLU A 114 -12.78 -8.95 4.08
N GLU A 115 -12.09 -8.07 3.34
CA GLU A 115 -12.63 -6.81 2.83
C GLU A 115 -13.34 -6.95 1.48
N TRP A 116 -13.32 -8.13 0.84
CA TRP A 116 -13.92 -8.35 -0.48
C TRP A 116 -15.36 -7.81 -0.62
N PRO A 117 -16.29 -8.07 0.33
CA PRO A 117 -17.66 -7.54 0.23
C PRO A 117 -17.73 -6.02 0.25
N HIS A 118 -16.76 -5.33 0.85
CA HIS A 118 -16.79 -3.86 1.02
C HIS A 118 -16.55 -3.13 -0.31
N PHE A 119 -15.98 -3.81 -1.29
CA PHE A 119 -15.77 -3.29 -2.64
C PHE A 119 -16.96 -3.56 -3.59
N ALA A 120 -18.07 -4.12 -3.10
CA ALA A 120 -19.26 -4.39 -3.90
C ALA A 120 -19.86 -3.12 -4.54
N PHE A 121 -19.86 -1.98 -3.84
CA PHE A 121 -20.30 -0.69 -4.41
C PHE A 121 -19.53 -0.32 -5.69
N ARG A 122 -18.23 -0.62 -5.71
CA ARG A 122 -17.33 -0.32 -6.83
C ARG A 122 -17.53 -1.30 -7.97
N ARG A 123 -17.69 -2.59 -7.66
CA ARG A 123 -18.08 -3.61 -8.65
C ARG A 123 -19.41 -3.26 -9.32
N ARG A 124 -20.44 -2.90 -8.55
CA ARG A 124 -21.73 -2.41 -9.07
C ARG A 124 -21.57 -1.20 -9.99
N ALA A 125 -20.81 -0.20 -9.55
CA ALA A 125 -20.53 0.99 -10.34
C ALA A 125 -19.75 0.70 -11.64
N TYR A 126 -18.92 -0.35 -11.67
CA TYR A 126 -18.27 -0.79 -12.91
C TYR A 126 -19.24 -1.54 -13.82
N ARG A 127 -20.04 -2.46 -13.28
CA ARG A 127 -21.03 -3.23 -14.06
C ARG A 127 -22.11 -2.34 -14.69
N SER A 128 -22.44 -1.20 -14.08
CA SER A 128 -23.38 -0.23 -14.64
C SER A 128 -22.81 0.65 -15.76
N ARG A 129 -21.53 0.50 -16.11
CA ARG A 129 -20.86 1.28 -17.17
C ARG A 129 -20.66 0.42 -18.42
N PRO A 130 -21.38 0.69 -19.52
CA PRO A 130 -21.31 -0.19 -20.71
C PRO A 130 -19.97 -0.12 -21.49
N HIS A 131 -19.24 1.02 -21.46
CA HIS A 131 -18.05 1.22 -22.31
C HIS A 131 -16.89 1.87 -21.56
N TRP A 132 -16.23 1.12 -20.67
CA TRP A 132 -15.01 1.61 -20.03
C TRP A 132 -13.83 1.52 -21.00
N ASN A 133 -13.61 2.61 -21.74
CA ASN A 133 -12.44 3.01 -22.52
C ASN A 133 -12.09 2.21 -23.79
N HIS A 134 -12.56 0.98 -23.95
CA HIS A 134 -12.28 0.16 -25.14
C HIS A 134 -13.51 -0.66 -25.55
N ASP A 135 -13.82 -0.63 -26.84
CA ASP A 135 -14.79 -1.54 -27.43
C ASP A 135 -14.28 -2.98 -27.33
N LEU A 136 -15.18 -3.89 -26.99
CA LEU A 136 -14.91 -5.32 -26.97
C LEU A 136 -15.68 -5.97 -28.11
N PRO A 137 -15.02 -6.74 -28.99
CA PRO A 137 -15.72 -7.52 -30.00
C PRO A 137 -16.73 -8.46 -29.33
N PRO A 138 -17.95 -8.61 -29.88
CA PRO A 138 -18.98 -9.50 -29.33
C PRO A 138 -18.44 -10.91 -29.06
N GLY A 139 -18.81 -11.52 -27.94
CA GLY A 139 -18.39 -12.86 -27.52
C GLY A 139 -16.97 -12.97 -26.95
N THR A 140 -16.12 -11.94 -27.05
CA THR A 140 -14.74 -11.97 -26.50
C THR A 140 -14.75 -12.15 -24.97
N TYR A 141 -15.68 -11.48 -24.29
CA TYR A 141 -15.83 -11.60 -22.84
C TYR A 141 -16.20 -13.05 -22.43
N ASP A 142 -17.24 -13.61 -23.04
CA ASP A 142 -17.71 -14.97 -22.75
C ASP A 142 -16.65 -16.03 -23.07
N GLN A 143 -15.88 -15.83 -24.13
CA GLN A 143 -14.76 -16.71 -24.48
C GLN A 143 -13.69 -16.72 -23.39
N VAL A 144 -13.30 -15.56 -22.86
CA VAL A 144 -12.32 -15.46 -21.76
C VAL A 144 -12.83 -16.15 -20.50
N ILE A 145 -14.08 -15.90 -20.10
CA ILE A 145 -14.67 -16.56 -18.93
C ILE A 145 -14.76 -18.08 -19.14
N LYS A 146 -15.17 -18.53 -20.32
CA LYS A 146 -15.23 -19.96 -20.67
C LYS A 146 -13.84 -20.61 -20.62
N GLN A 147 -12.81 -19.91 -21.11
CA GLN A 147 -11.44 -20.42 -21.08
C GLN A 147 -10.95 -20.59 -19.63
N LEU A 148 -11.11 -19.57 -18.77
CA LEU A 148 -10.78 -19.67 -17.34
C LEU A 148 -11.55 -20.80 -16.64
N ARG A 149 -12.84 -20.97 -16.97
CA ARG A 149 -13.64 -22.07 -16.43
C ARG A 149 -13.12 -23.44 -16.86
N THR A 150 -12.62 -23.59 -18.08
CA THR A 150 -12.20 -24.88 -18.64
C THR A 150 -10.76 -25.23 -18.28
N GLU A 151 -9.86 -24.25 -18.36
CA GLU A 151 -8.40 -24.44 -18.26
C GLU A 151 -7.85 -24.05 -16.89
N GLY A 152 -8.65 -23.37 -16.05
CA GLY A 152 -8.22 -22.92 -14.73
C GLY A 152 -7.45 -21.60 -14.79
N PRO A 153 -6.54 -21.36 -13.81
CA PRO A 153 -5.83 -20.09 -13.70
C PRO A 153 -4.88 -19.82 -14.88
N LEU A 154 -5.05 -18.68 -15.56
CA LEU A 154 -4.26 -18.30 -16.75
C LEU A 154 -3.77 -16.86 -16.66
N THR A 155 -2.60 -16.58 -17.24
CA THR A 155 -2.13 -15.21 -17.51
C THR A 155 -2.83 -14.61 -18.71
N ALA A 156 -2.81 -13.27 -18.83
CA ALA A 156 -3.31 -12.58 -20.03
C ALA A 156 -2.63 -13.06 -21.33
N THR A 157 -1.37 -13.52 -21.26
CA THR A 157 -0.66 -14.10 -22.40
C THR A 157 -1.24 -15.45 -22.80
N GLU A 158 -1.51 -16.34 -21.83
CA GLU A 158 -2.06 -17.68 -22.05
C GLU A 158 -3.52 -17.65 -22.53
N LEU A 159 -4.28 -16.62 -22.13
CA LEU A 159 -5.61 -16.32 -22.69
C LEU A 159 -5.59 -15.86 -24.16
N GLY A 160 -4.41 -15.77 -24.78
CA GLY A 160 -4.23 -15.29 -26.17
C GLY A 160 -4.04 -13.78 -26.29
N GLY A 161 -3.89 -13.07 -25.17
CA GLY A 161 -3.79 -11.61 -25.14
C GLY A 161 -2.44 -11.01 -25.58
N ALA A 162 -1.52 -11.83 -26.11
CA ALA A 162 -0.17 -11.43 -26.51
C ALA A 162 0.11 -11.61 -28.02
N LYS A 163 -0.90 -11.55 -28.90
CA LYS A 163 -0.62 -11.47 -30.34
C LYS A 163 -0.05 -10.09 -30.68
N ARG A 164 1.13 -10.05 -31.31
CA ARG A 164 1.62 -8.89 -32.07
C ARG A 164 0.71 -8.73 -33.30
N THR A 165 -0.41 -8.05 -33.16
CA THR A 165 -1.03 -7.38 -34.32
C THR A 165 -0.17 -6.17 -34.68
N SER A 166 -0.22 -5.72 -35.93
CA SER A 166 0.71 -4.75 -36.53
C SER A 166 0.70 -3.35 -35.91
N GLU A 167 -0.15 -3.10 -34.91
CA GLU A 167 -0.33 -1.79 -34.32
C GLU A 167 -0.01 -1.86 -32.81
N TRP A 168 1.02 -1.11 -32.41
CA TRP A 168 1.60 -1.03 -31.07
C TRP A 168 0.60 -0.59 -29.97
N TRP A 169 -0.63 -0.24 -30.33
CA TRP A 169 -1.65 0.38 -29.48
C TRP A 169 -2.85 -0.52 -29.19
N ASP A 170 -2.94 -1.68 -29.84
CA ASP A 170 -4.10 -2.56 -29.73
C ASP A 170 -3.96 -3.44 -28.48
N TRP A 171 -4.64 -3.07 -27.39
CA TRP A 171 -4.88 -4.03 -26.31
C TRP A 171 -5.72 -5.14 -26.93
N SER A 172 -5.14 -6.33 -27.09
CA SER A 172 -5.91 -7.49 -27.53
C SER A 172 -7.24 -7.55 -26.77
N GLY A 173 -8.36 -7.75 -27.48
CA GLY A 173 -9.69 -7.78 -26.87
C GLY A 173 -9.76 -8.70 -25.64
N THR A 174 -8.98 -9.79 -25.64
CA THR A 174 -8.74 -10.67 -24.47
C THR A 174 -8.26 -9.93 -23.23
N LYS A 175 -7.24 -9.07 -23.35
CA LYS A 175 -6.66 -8.34 -22.21
C LYS A 175 -7.67 -7.32 -21.66
N VAL A 176 -8.41 -6.65 -22.53
CA VAL A 176 -9.51 -5.77 -22.13
C VAL A 176 -10.62 -6.57 -21.41
N ALA A 177 -10.99 -7.74 -21.93
CA ALA A 177 -12.01 -8.60 -21.36
C ALA A 177 -11.64 -9.11 -19.96
N VAL A 178 -10.42 -9.62 -19.76
CA VAL A 178 -10.01 -10.14 -18.45
C VAL A 178 -9.84 -9.03 -17.40
N GLU A 179 -9.33 -7.84 -17.79
CA GLU A 179 -9.27 -6.69 -16.88
C GLU A 179 -10.67 -6.18 -16.53
N ARG A 180 -11.62 -6.21 -17.48
CA ARG A 180 -13.03 -5.90 -17.22
C ARG A 180 -13.66 -6.90 -16.26
N ALA A 181 -13.43 -8.20 -16.46
CA ALA A 181 -13.89 -9.24 -15.55
C ALA A 181 -13.29 -9.09 -14.14
N LEU A 182 -12.03 -8.65 -14.04
CA LEU A 182 -11.40 -8.26 -12.78
C LEU A 182 -12.15 -7.08 -12.12
N MET A 183 -12.51 -6.04 -12.88
CA MET A 183 -13.27 -4.89 -12.35
C MET A 183 -14.65 -5.29 -11.84
N TYR A 184 -15.32 -6.19 -12.55
CA TYR A 184 -16.62 -6.70 -12.17
C TYR A 184 -16.54 -7.71 -11.02
N GLY A 185 -15.35 -8.16 -10.63
CA GLY A 185 -15.15 -9.18 -9.61
C GLY A 185 -15.65 -10.57 -10.01
N GLU A 186 -15.79 -10.83 -11.31
CA GLU A 186 -16.02 -12.19 -11.83
C GLU A 186 -14.71 -12.98 -11.90
N VAL A 187 -13.59 -12.26 -12.02
CA VAL A 187 -12.23 -12.79 -12.07
C VAL A 187 -11.39 -12.10 -10.98
N VAL A 188 -10.40 -12.81 -10.44
CA VAL A 188 -9.42 -12.28 -9.49
C VAL A 188 -8.00 -12.67 -9.89
N CYS A 189 -7.01 -11.92 -9.42
CA CYS A 189 -5.61 -12.34 -9.48
C CYS A 189 -5.32 -13.30 -8.32
N VAL A 190 -5.00 -14.56 -8.63
CA VAL A 190 -4.71 -15.60 -7.63
C VAL A 190 -3.22 -15.72 -7.29
N GLU A 191 -2.35 -15.38 -8.25
CA GLU A 191 -0.90 -15.29 -8.03
C GLU A 191 -0.27 -14.34 -9.05
N ARG A 192 1.02 -14.02 -8.87
CA ARG A 192 1.81 -13.32 -9.87
C ARG A 192 3.03 -14.13 -10.28
N ARG A 193 3.16 -14.40 -11.57
CA ARG A 193 4.36 -14.99 -12.19
C ARG A 193 5.24 -13.86 -12.69
N GLY A 194 6.17 -13.42 -11.84
CA GLY A 194 6.93 -12.19 -12.05
C GLY A 194 6.01 -10.97 -11.91
N TRP A 195 5.71 -10.29 -13.02
CA TRP A 195 4.75 -9.17 -13.04
C TRP A 195 3.40 -9.55 -13.65
N LYS A 196 3.29 -10.72 -14.27
CA LYS A 196 2.06 -11.16 -14.92
C LYS A 196 1.08 -11.63 -13.85
N ARG A 197 -0.13 -11.06 -13.85
CA ARG A 197 -1.25 -11.61 -13.10
C ARG A 197 -1.61 -12.98 -13.66
N VAL A 198 -1.89 -13.92 -12.77
CA VAL A 198 -2.59 -15.16 -13.10
C VAL A 198 -4.01 -14.98 -12.62
N TYR A 199 -4.95 -15.03 -13.56
CA TYR A 199 -6.37 -14.78 -13.35
C TYR A 199 -7.09 -16.12 -13.14
N ASP A 200 -8.02 -16.17 -12.20
CA ASP A 200 -9.00 -17.26 -12.06
C ASP A 200 -10.37 -16.68 -11.71
N LEU A 201 -11.41 -17.50 -11.79
CA LEU A 201 -12.77 -17.12 -11.44
C LEU A 201 -12.86 -16.80 -9.94
N ALA A 202 -13.52 -15.70 -9.61
CA ALA A 202 -13.75 -15.30 -8.21
C ALA A 202 -14.48 -16.40 -7.42
N GLU A 203 -15.41 -17.11 -8.08
CA GLU A 203 -16.18 -18.22 -7.48
C GLU A 203 -15.34 -19.42 -7.02
N ARG A 204 -14.14 -19.59 -7.58
CA ARG A 204 -13.18 -20.63 -7.18
C ARG A 204 -12.20 -20.15 -6.12
N ALA A 205 -11.84 -18.87 -6.18
CA ALA A 205 -10.77 -18.31 -5.37
C ALA A 205 -11.30 -17.75 -4.03
N ILE A 206 -12.29 -16.87 -4.06
CA ILE A 206 -12.74 -16.14 -2.86
C ILE A 206 -13.53 -17.09 -1.94
N PRO A 207 -13.31 -17.06 -0.60
CA PRO A 207 -14.10 -17.85 0.33
C PRO A 207 -15.62 -17.69 0.11
N PRO A 208 -16.42 -18.77 0.10
CA PRO A 208 -17.85 -18.67 -0.17
C PRO A 208 -18.61 -17.71 0.75
N THR A 209 -18.20 -17.62 2.02
CA THR A 209 -18.78 -16.68 3.01
C THR A 209 -18.48 -15.22 2.72
N LEU A 210 -17.49 -14.93 1.89
CA LEU A 210 -17.09 -13.58 1.47
C LEU A 210 -17.48 -13.31 0.01
N LEU A 211 -17.76 -14.32 -0.80
CA LEU A 211 -18.15 -14.19 -2.20
C LEU A 211 -19.62 -13.74 -2.33
N HIS A 212 -19.88 -12.49 -1.96
CA HIS A 212 -21.20 -11.90 -2.12
C HIS A 212 -21.12 -10.37 -2.32
N ASP A 213 -22.17 -9.80 -2.89
CA ASP A 213 -22.35 -8.36 -3.11
C ASP A 213 -23.57 -7.81 -2.32
N GLU A 214 -23.98 -8.51 -1.26
CA GLU A 214 -25.23 -8.23 -0.52
C GLU A 214 -25.19 -6.92 0.28
N LEU A 215 -23.98 -6.42 0.62
CA LEU A 215 -23.86 -5.11 1.27
C LEU A 215 -24.31 -4.03 0.29
N ASP A 216 -25.23 -3.17 0.72
CA ASP A 216 -25.59 -1.97 -0.03
C ASP A 216 -24.41 -0.98 -0.11
N ASP A 217 -24.53 0.04 -0.97
CA ASP A 217 -23.46 1.01 -1.17
C ASP A 217 -23.12 1.76 0.13
N THR A 218 -24.12 2.08 0.95
CA THR A 218 -23.95 2.80 2.21
C THR A 218 -23.12 2.00 3.21
N GLU A 219 -23.41 0.71 3.39
CA GLU A 219 -22.67 -0.17 4.30
C GLU A 219 -21.27 -0.48 3.78
N CYS A 220 -21.09 -0.64 2.47
CA CYS A 220 -19.76 -0.71 1.86
C CYS A 220 -18.91 0.51 2.24
N LEU A 221 -19.45 1.72 2.02
CA LEU A 221 -18.78 2.97 2.31
C LEU A 221 -18.52 3.13 3.81
N ARG A 222 -19.49 2.82 4.67
CA ARG A 222 -19.35 2.89 6.13
C ARG A 222 -18.19 2.03 6.63
N ARG A 223 -18.05 0.81 6.11
CA ARG A 223 -16.93 -0.10 6.46
C ARG A 223 -15.59 0.42 5.97
N LEU A 224 -15.51 0.91 4.72
CA LEU A 224 -14.27 1.48 4.18
C LEU A 224 -13.84 2.76 4.91
N VAL A 225 -14.79 3.62 5.30
CA VAL A 225 -14.50 4.82 6.11
C VAL A 225 -13.95 4.42 7.48
N ARG A 226 -14.55 3.43 8.14
CA ARG A 226 -14.06 2.90 9.41
C ARG A 226 -12.64 2.34 9.28
N LEU A 227 -12.40 1.48 8.27
CA LEU A 227 -11.09 0.88 8.02
C LEU A 227 -10.02 1.93 7.72
N ALA A 228 -10.34 2.93 6.88
CA ALA A 228 -9.45 4.06 6.64
C ALA A 228 -9.09 4.79 7.94
N GLY A 229 -10.07 5.09 8.80
CA GLY A 229 -9.82 5.72 10.09
C GLY A 229 -8.94 4.87 11.01
N GLN A 230 -9.15 3.55 11.06
CA GLN A 230 -8.31 2.60 11.82
C GLN A 230 -6.88 2.56 11.31
N SER A 231 -6.68 2.47 10.00
CA SER A 231 -5.33 2.45 9.41
C SER A 231 -4.61 3.79 9.55
N LEU A 232 -5.33 4.91 9.54
CA LEU A 232 -4.76 6.24 9.73
C LEU A 232 -4.52 6.59 11.20
N GLY A 233 -5.27 5.98 12.13
CA GLY A 233 -5.35 6.30 13.55
C GLY A 233 -6.09 7.62 13.83
N VAL A 234 -5.68 8.70 13.18
CA VAL A 234 -6.34 10.01 13.20
C VAL A 234 -6.19 10.70 11.84
N GLY A 235 -7.25 11.26 11.27
CA GLY A 235 -7.19 11.92 9.97
C GLY A 235 -8.32 12.89 9.71
N THR A 236 -8.11 13.81 8.78
CA THR A 236 -9.19 14.67 8.29
C THR A 236 -10.09 13.88 7.33
N ARG A 237 -11.24 14.47 6.99
CA ARG A 237 -12.14 13.94 5.96
C ARG A 237 -11.40 13.62 4.65
N SER A 238 -10.49 14.50 4.21
CA SER A 238 -9.72 14.28 2.98
C SER A 238 -8.78 13.10 3.08
N ASP A 239 -8.15 12.89 4.25
CA ASP A 239 -7.25 11.75 4.45
C ASP A 239 -8.02 10.42 4.39
N ILE A 240 -9.18 10.37 5.06
CA ILE A 240 -10.06 9.20 5.11
C ILE A 240 -10.60 8.88 3.71
N ALA A 241 -11.01 9.92 2.96
CA ALA A 241 -11.47 9.77 1.59
C ALA A 241 -10.36 9.22 0.68
N ASP A 242 -9.14 9.76 0.79
CA ASP A 242 -8.02 9.40 -0.08
C ASP A 242 -7.58 7.93 0.08
N TYR A 243 -7.66 7.38 1.30
CA TYR A 243 -7.16 6.04 1.62
C TYR A 243 -7.71 4.93 0.70
N HIS A 244 -8.99 5.02 0.35
CA HIS A 244 -9.65 4.08 -0.57
C HIS A 244 -10.14 4.76 -1.86
N ARG A 245 -9.71 5.99 -2.18
CA ARG A 245 -10.24 6.86 -3.26
C ARG A 245 -11.77 6.98 -3.25
N LEU A 246 -12.32 7.28 -2.09
CA LEU A 246 -13.73 7.64 -1.97
C LEU A 246 -13.94 9.10 -2.35
N LYS A 247 -15.15 9.40 -2.85
CA LYS A 247 -15.57 10.79 -3.00
C LYS A 247 -15.87 11.41 -1.65
N ALA A 248 -15.75 12.72 -1.59
CA ALA A 248 -15.90 13.46 -0.36
C ALA A 248 -17.34 13.33 0.20
N GLU A 249 -18.35 13.34 -0.67
CA GLU A 249 -19.77 13.17 -0.33
C GLU A 249 -20.08 11.74 0.15
N GLN A 250 -19.34 10.74 -0.36
CA GLN A 250 -19.47 9.36 0.09
C GLN A 250 -19.00 9.18 1.53
N VAL A 251 -17.96 9.91 1.94
CA VAL A 251 -17.48 9.92 3.32
C VAL A 251 -18.50 10.61 4.22
N ASP A 252 -19.00 11.79 3.83
CA ASP A 252 -19.95 12.56 4.65
C ASP A 252 -21.22 11.77 4.95
N ALA A 253 -21.71 10.99 3.98
CA ALA A 253 -22.92 10.19 4.11
C ALA A 253 -22.85 9.12 5.21
N VAL A 254 -21.65 8.70 5.62
CA VAL A 254 -21.47 7.53 6.51
C VAL A 254 -20.52 7.76 7.68
N ILE A 255 -19.78 8.87 7.72
CA ILE A 255 -18.73 9.09 8.73
C ILE A 255 -19.30 9.14 10.16
N ALA A 256 -20.50 9.69 10.34
CA ALA A 256 -21.17 9.74 11.64
C ALA A 256 -21.49 8.34 12.20
N ASP A 257 -21.82 7.39 11.33
CA ASP A 257 -22.18 6.01 11.70
C ASP A 257 -21.01 5.02 11.52
N SER A 258 -19.83 5.52 11.17
CA SER A 258 -18.66 4.67 10.88
C SER A 258 -18.05 4.04 12.13
N GLY A 259 -18.30 4.65 13.30
CA GLY A 259 -17.64 4.34 14.58
C GLY A 259 -16.41 5.20 14.86
N LEU A 260 -15.99 6.05 13.92
CA LEU A 260 -14.95 7.05 14.16
C LEU A 260 -15.50 8.20 14.99
N VAL A 261 -14.66 8.76 15.88
CA VAL A 261 -15.05 9.87 16.76
C VAL A 261 -14.40 11.19 16.33
N PRO A 262 -15.12 12.31 16.40
CA PRO A 262 -14.55 13.61 16.07
C PRO A 262 -13.48 14.02 17.08
N VAL A 263 -12.38 14.59 16.58
CA VAL A 263 -11.27 15.13 17.37
C VAL A 263 -10.82 16.47 16.79
N THR A 264 -10.13 17.25 17.61
CA THR A 264 -9.37 18.42 17.15
C THR A 264 -7.88 18.14 17.31
N VAL A 265 -7.09 18.56 16.33
CA VAL A 265 -5.62 18.43 16.37
C VAL A 265 -5.02 19.82 16.26
N GLU A 266 -4.12 20.14 17.19
CA GLU A 266 -3.39 21.41 17.20
C GLU A 266 -2.68 21.65 15.84
N GLY A 267 -2.86 22.85 15.30
CA GLY A 267 -2.23 23.27 14.04
C GLY A 267 -2.88 22.75 12.75
N TRP A 268 -3.89 21.87 12.81
CA TRP A 268 -4.51 21.32 11.59
C TRP A 268 -5.56 22.24 10.96
N GLY A 269 -6.25 23.05 11.77
CA GLY A 269 -7.27 24.01 11.30
C GLY A 269 -8.46 23.39 10.55
N LYS A 270 -8.63 22.06 10.62
CA LYS A 270 -9.69 21.30 9.95
C LYS A 270 -10.26 20.24 10.91
N PRO A 271 -11.56 19.90 10.79
CA PRO A 271 -12.13 18.77 11.50
C PRO A 271 -11.37 17.47 11.20
N ALA A 272 -11.19 16.66 12.23
CA ALA A 272 -10.54 15.37 12.16
C ALA A 272 -11.37 14.32 12.90
N TRP A 273 -11.09 13.07 12.57
CA TRP A 273 -11.70 11.89 13.18
C TRP A 273 -10.61 10.90 13.55
N ALA A 274 -10.82 10.18 14.63
CA ALA A 274 -9.93 9.14 15.11
C ALA A 274 -10.67 7.84 15.33
N ASP A 275 -9.94 6.74 15.23
CA ASP A 275 -10.38 5.45 15.74
C ASP A 275 -10.40 5.51 17.28
N PRO A 276 -11.53 5.21 17.96
CA PRO A 276 -11.61 5.25 19.41
C PRO A 276 -10.53 4.41 20.11
N ALA A 277 -10.23 3.22 19.58
CA ALA A 277 -9.21 2.34 20.16
C ALA A 277 -7.80 2.94 20.09
N ALA A 278 -7.54 3.79 19.09
CA ALA A 278 -6.28 4.52 18.96
C ALA A 278 -6.14 5.66 20.00
N LEU A 279 -7.26 6.21 20.49
CA LEU A 279 -7.29 7.22 21.55
C LEU A 279 -7.14 6.59 22.95
N GLU A 280 -7.73 5.42 23.16
CA GLU A 280 -7.67 4.71 24.45
C GLU A 280 -6.29 4.15 24.77
N THR A 281 -5.49 3.85 23.74
CA THR A 281 -4.19 3.21 23.91
C THR A 281 -3.03 4.18 23.66
N PRO A 282 -2.31 4.63 24.72
CA PRO A 282 -1.16 5.49 24.55
C PRO A 282 -0.12 4.88 23.60
N PRO A 283 0.33 5.61 22.55
CA PRO A 283 1.31 5.07 21.62
C PRO A 283 2.68 4.86 22.28
N ARG A 284 3.00 3.61 22.64
CA ARG A 284 4.28 3.22 23.26
C ARG A 284 5.08 2.28 22.36
N GLY A 285 6.39 2.23 22.59
CA GLY A 285 7.31 1.32 21.91
C GLY A 285 8.48 2.04 21.26
N ARG A 286 9.31 1.28 20.55
CA ARG A 286 10.46 1.82 19.80
C ARG A 286 10.00 2.31 18.43
N HIS A 287 10.53 3.45 18.00
CA HIS A 287 10.38 3.92 16.61
C HIS A 287 11.25 3.11 15.66
N ARG A 288 10.71 2.80 14.48
CA ARG A 288 11.51 2.30 13.35
C ARG A 288 12.43 3.41 12.82
N THR A 289 13.61 3.02 12.39
CA THR A 289 14.49 3.81 11.53
C THR A 289 14.56 3.09 10.19
N THR A 290 14.10 3.70 9.10
CA THR A 290 13.99 2.99 7.81
C THR A 290 13.77 3.93 6.63
N LEU A 291 14.01 3.44 5.41
CA LEU A 291 13.58 4.09 4.17
C LEU A 291 12.12 3.73 3.88
N LEU A 292 11.32 4.74 3.55
CA LEU A 292 9.92 4.59 3.19
C LEU A 292 9.74 4.60 1.68
N SER A 293 8.90 3.71 1.16
CA SER A 293 8.44 3.80 -0.22
C SER A 293 7.67 5.11 -0.43
N PRO A 294 7.80 5.79 -1.58
CA PRO A 294 6.94 6.93 -1.92
C PRO A 294 5.45 6.54 -2.05
N PHE A 295 5.15 5.23 -2.14
CA PHE A 295 3.80 4.67 -2.16
C PHE A 295 3.41 4.00 -0.83
N ASP A 296 4.16 4.25 0.25
CA ASP A 296 3.75 3.86 1.59
C ASP A 296 2.52 4.66 2.03
N SER A 297 1.58 4.04 2.74
CA SER A 297 0.35 4.71 3.19
C SER A 297 0.58 5.83 4.21
N LEU A 298 1.76 5.90 4.81
CA LEU A 298 2.22 7.07 5.58
C LEU A 298 2.59 8.28 4.68
N ILE A 299 2.93 8.03 3.41
CA ILE A 299 3.58 8.99 2.49
C ILE A 299 2.72 9.36 1.29
N TRP A 300 1.83 8.48 0.81
CA TRP A 300 1.15 8.66 -0.47
C TRP A 300 0.25 9.91 -0.55
N GLU A 301 -0.23 10.41 0.60
CA GLU A 301 -1.13 11.55 0.70
C GLU A 301 -0.32 12.76 1.20
N ARG A 302 0.13 13.55 0.22
CA ARG A 302 1.15 14.58 0.43
C ARG A 302 0.72 15.63 1.44
N ALA A 303 -0.54 16.07 1.37
CA ALA A 303 -1.04 17.10 2.27
C ALA A 303 -1.12 16.59 3.71
N ARG A 304 -1.36 15.28 3.90
CA ARG A 304 -1.31 14.64 5.21
C ARG A 304 0.13 14.53 5.71
N THR A 305 1.04 14.02 4.89
CA THR A 305 2.46 13.88 5.28
C THR A 305 3.07 15.23 5.68
N GLU A 306 2.79 16.28 4.90
CA GLU A 306 3.24 17.64 5.21
C GLU A 306 2.64 18.13 6.54
N ARG A 307 1.35 17.94 6.75
CA ARG A 307 0.67 18.35 7.99
C ARG A 307 1.17 17.63 9.24
N ILE A 308 1.53 16.35 9.14
CA ILE A 308 2.00 15.54 10.29
C ILE A 308 3.48 15.75 10.59
N PHE A 309 4.31 15.90 9.54
CA PHE A 309 5.76 15.86 9.67
C PHE A 309 6.47 17.17 9.31
N GLY A 310 5.76 18.17 8.77
CA GLY A 310 6.38 19.35 8.17
C GLY A 310 7.27 18.98 6.98
N PHE A 311 6.94 17.89 6.28
CA PHE A 311 7.78 17.28 5.26
C PHE A 311 7.07 17.22 3.91
N THR A 312 7.49 18.07 2.98
CA THR A 312 6.99 18.03 1.61
C THR A 312 7.68 16.89 0.84
N HIS A 313 6.90 16.01 0.23
CA HIS A 313 7.41 14.92 -0.60
C HIS A 313 6.61 14.78 -1.88
N ARG A 314 7.32 14.66 -3.00
CA ARG A 314 6.73 14.41 -4.31
C ARG A 314 7.57 13.38 -5.05
N LEU A 315 6.93 12.33 -5.55
CA LEU A 315 7.57 11.36 -6.42
C LEU A 315 7.86 12.02 -7.78
N GLU A 316 9.14 12.03 -8.17
CA GLU A 316 9.61 12.68 -9.40
C GLU A 316 9.91 11.70 -10.54
N ALA A 317 9.44 10.45 -10.41
CA ALA A 317 9.58 9.43 -11.45
C ALA A 317 8.98 9.88 -12.80
N TYR A 318 7.89 10.64 -12.74
CA TYR A 318 7.19 11.21 -13.89
C TYR A 318 7.66 12.62 -14.27
N VAL A 319 8.60 13.19 -13.52
CA VAL A 319 9.19 14.50 -13.82
C VAL A 319 10.41 14.28 -14.73
N PRO A 320 10.58 15.05 -15.81
CA PRO A 320 11.77 14.99 -16.66
C PRO A 320 13.05 15.16 -15.85
N LYS A 321 14.10 14.38 -16.16
CA LYS A 321 15.37 14.33 -15.38
C LYS A 321 15.92 15.72 -14.98
N PRO A 322 15.97 16.74 -15.86
CA PRO A 322 16.53 18.05 -15.50
C PRO A 322 15.68 18.88 -14.51
N LYS A 323 14.39 18.53 -14.33
CA LYS A 323 13.45 19.22 -13.44
C LYS A 323 13.30 18.55 -12.08
N ARG A 324 14.02 17.45 -11.84
CA ARG A 324 13.99 16.70 -10.58
C ARG A 324 14.78 17.46 -9.52
N VAL A 325 14.19 17.61 -8.34
CA VAL A 325 14.83 18.26 -7.18
C VAL A 325 15.50 17.21 -6.29
N TYR A 326 14.82 16.10 -6.02
CA TYR A 326 15.27 15.08 -5.06
C TYR A 326 15.67 13.76 -5.70
N GLY A 327 15.29 13.51 -6.96
CA GLY A 327 15.69 12.32 -7.70
C GLY A 327 14.51 11.47 -8.17
N TYR A 328 14.81 10.43 -8.97
CA TYR A 328 13.79 9.66 -9.68
C TYR A 328 12.80 8.95 -8.74
N PHE A 329 13.31 8.38 -7.65
CA PHE A 329 12.54 7.58 -6.71
C PHE A 329 12.98 7.88 -5.27
N ALA A 330 13.08 9.17 -4.94
CA ALA A 330 13.46 9.61 -3.61
C ALA A 330 12.57 8.94 -2.54
N MET A 331 13.20 8.25 -1.59
CA MET A 331 12.59 7.57 -0.45
C MET A 331 12.80 8.40 0.81
N PRO A 332 11.73 8.82 1.52
CA PRO A 332 11.87 9.48 2.82
C PRO A 332 12.54 8.58 3.86
N VAL A 333 13.33 9.16 4.76
CA VAL A 333 13.94 8.44 5.88
C VAL A 333 13.17 8.76 7.15
N LEU A 334 12.54 7.75 7.74
CA LEU A 334 11.90 7.84 9.05
C LEU A 334 12.94 7.51 10.13
N ALA A 335 13.02 8.34 11.17
CA ALA A 335 13.82 8.08 12.36
C ALA A 335 13.26 8.83 13.57
N GLY A 336 13.19 8.16 14.73
CA GLY A 336 12.70 8.80 15.97
C GLY A 336 11.30 9.42 15.82
N GLY A 337 10.45 8.82 14.98
CA GLY A 337 9.10 9.33 14.70
C GLY A 337 9.03 10.55 13.79
N HIS A 338 10.12 10.94 13.12
CA HIS A 338 10.19 12.09 12.23
C HIS A 338 10.75 11.70 10.85
N LEU A 339 10.37 12.45 9.81
CA LEU A 339 11.00 12.35 8.50
C LEU A 339 12.24 13.27 8.48
N VAL A 340 13.43 12.65 8.56
CA VAL A 340 14.71 13.35 8.81
C VAL A 340 15.53 13.63 7.56
N GLY A 341 15.05 13.16 6.41
CA GLY A 341 15.74 13.29 5.14
C GLY A 341 15.13 12.44 4.04
N ARG A 342 15.81 12.38 2.90
CA ARG A 342 15.44 11.57 1.74
C ARG A 342 16.69 11.00 1.07
N VAL A 343 16.54 9.86 0.43
CA VAL A 343 17.58 9.23 -0.39
C VAL A 343 16.97 8.89 -1.74
N ASP A 344 17.60 9.24 -2.86
CA ASP A 344 17.30 8.65 -4.18
C ASP A 344 18.23 7.45 -4.38
N PRO A 345 17.76 6.22 -4.14
CA PRO A 345 18.62 5.06 -4.22
C PRO A 345 18.74 4.55 -5.65
N ALA A 346 19.72 3.67 -5.85
CA ALA A 346 19.86 2.79 -7.00
C ALA A 346 20.66 1.57 -6.56
N ARG A 347 20.73 0.57 -7.42
CA ARG A 347 21.56 -0.62 -7.21
C ARG A 347 22.47 -0.84 -8.40
N GLU A 348 23.75 -1.05 -8.13
CA GLU A 348 24.78 -1.37 -9.10
C GLU A 348 25.54 -2.60 -8.61
N GLY A 349 25.27 -3.77 -9.19
CA GLY A 349 25.82 -5.05 -8.71
C GLY A 349 25.49 -5.29 -7.23
N ASN A 350 26.53 -5.36 -6.41
CA ASN A 350 26.45 -5.55 -4.95
C ASN A 350 26.53 -4.23 -4.17
N THR A 351 26.39 -3.08 -4.82
CA THR A 351 26.43 -1.77 -4.18
C THR A 351 25.06 -1.10 -4.21
N LEU A 352 24.60 -0.62 -3.04
CA LEU A 352 23.51 0.34 -2.95
C LEU A 352 24.09 1.73 -3.20
N VAL A 353 23.63 2.39 -4.26
CA VAL A 353 24.07 3.73 -4.63
C VAL A 353 23.04 4.74 -4.17
N ALA A 354 23.39 5.57 -3.19
CA ALA A 354 22.62 6.75 -2.85
C ALA A 354 23.00 7.88 -3.82
N ARG A 355 22.27 7.98 -4.94
CA ARG A 355 22.52 8.97 -6.00
C ARG A 355 22.41 10.39 -5.47
N GLN A 356 21.44 10.62 -4.60
CA GLN A 356 21.26 11.88 -3.90
C GLN A 356 20.77 11.63 -2.47
N VAL A 357 21.31 12.38 -1.51
CA VAL A 357 20.88 12.38 -0.11
C VAL A 357 20.58 13.81 0.32
N SER A 358 19.38 14.04 0.85
CA SER A 358 18.98 15.30 1.48
C SER A 358 18.74 15.05 2.96
N LEU A 359 19.34 15.86 3.85
CA LEU A 359 19.30 15.67 5.31
C LEU A 359 18.73 16.91 5.99
N HIS A 360 17.93 16.74 7.04
CA HIS A 360 17.45 17.83 7.90
C HIS A 360 18.48 18.18 9.00
N GLY A 361 19.75 18.29 8.61
CA GLY A 361 20.87 18.65 9.50
C GLY A 361 21.69 17.47 10.05
N PRO A 362 22.76 17.77 10.82
CA PRO A 362 23.76 16.78 11.23
C PRO A 362 23.21 15.67 12.13
N LYS A 363 22.16 15.93 12.91
CA LYS A 363 21.52 14.92 13.78
C LYS A 363 20.87 13.77 12.99
N ALA A 364 20.55 13.98 11.70
CA ALA A 364 19.97 12.96 10.84
C ALA A 364 21.01 11.94 10.34
N VAL A 365 22.31 12.28 10.35
CA VAL A 365 23.37 11.50 9.72
C VAL A 365 23.42 10.05 10.21
N PRO A 366 23.45 9.76 11.53
CA PRO A 366 23.54 8.37 11.99
C PRO A 366 22.32 7.54 11.59
N ALA A 367 21.12 8.14 11.65
CA ALA A 367 19.88 7.44 11.31
C ALA A 367 19.76 7.15 9.81
N VAL A 368 20.23 8.07 8.96
CA VAL A 368 20.24 7.88 7.51
C VAL A 368 21.29 6.84 7.11
N ALA A 369 22.48 6.85 7.73
CA ALA A 369 23.47 5.79 7.55
C ALA A 369 22.88 4.42 7.94
N GLN A 370 22.24 4.31 9.10
CA GLN A 370 21.58 3.09 9.55
C GLN A 370 20.52 2.60 8.55
N ALA A 371 19.65 3.49 8.06
CA ALA A 371 18.61 3.13 7.10
C ALA A 371 19.18 2.66 5.76
N LEU A 372 20.24 3.31 5.26
CA LEU A 372 20.96 2.91 4.04
C LEU A 372 21.59 1.52 4.18
N LEU A 373 22.23 1.23 5.31
CA LEU A 373 22.87 -0.05 5.57
C LEU A 373 21.84 -1.18 5.71
N GLU A 374 20.75 -0.97 6.47
CA GLU A 374 19.67 -1.96 6.57
C GLU A 374 19.04 -2.24 5.20
N ALA A 375 18.84 -1.20 4.38
CA ALA A 375 18.33 -1.36 3.02
C ALA A 375 19.31 -2.11 2.13
N ALA A 376 20.61 -1.78 2.19
CA ALA A 376 21.66 -2.46 1.43
C ALA A 376 21.71 -3.95 1.76
N THR A 377 21.77 -4.30 3.05
CA THR A 377 21.73 -5.70 3.51
C THR A 377 20.48 -6.40 3.01
N TRP A 378 19.32 -5.77 3.11
CA TRP A 378 18.05 -6.37 2.69
C TRP A 378 17.98 -6.68 1.19
N VAL A 379 18.60 -5.85 0.35
CA VAL A 379 18.69 -6.09 -1.10
C VAL A 379 19.93 -6.90 -1.51
N ASN A 380 20.66 -7.50 -0.56
CA ASN A 380 21.89 -8.25 -0.78
C ASN A 380 23.02 -7.41 -1.41
N CYS A 381 23.14 -6.15 -1.01
CA CYS A 381 24.30 -5.31 -1.28
C CYS A 381 25.29 -5.40 -0.11
N THR A 382 26.57 -5.48 -0.41
CA THR A 382 27.70 -5.48 0.54
C THR A 382 28.25 -4.09 0.78
N ASP A 383 27.99 -3.15 -0.13
CA ASP A 383 28.56 -1.81 -0.13
C ASP A 383 27.49 -0.74 -0.25
N VAL A 384 27.77 0.44 0.33
CA VAL A 384 26.97 1.65 0.15
C VAL A 384 27.84 2.76 -0.40
N ARG A 385 27.44 3.34 -1.52
CA ARG A 385 28.14 4.46 -2.17
C ARG A 385 27.25 5.69 -2.21
N VAL A 386 27.75 6.83 -1.73
CA VAL A 386 27.03 8.11 -1.78
C VAL A 386 27.63 8.99 -2.88
N GLU A 387 26.82 9.33 -3.89
CA GLU A 387 27.27 10.17 -5.01
C GLU A 387 27.15 11.66 -4.67
N ARG A 388 25.97 12.07 -4.21
CA ARG A 388 25.67 13.46 -3.90
C ARG A 388 24.97 13.60 -2.55
N VAL A 389 25.36 14.61 -1.78
CA VAL A 389 24.65 15.10 -0.60
C VAL A 389 24.33 16.56 -0.82
N ASP A 390 23.06 16.97 -0.66
CA ASP A 390 22.62 18.35 -0.96
C ASP A 390 23.25 19.38 -0.04
N THR A 391 23.63 18.98 1.18
CA THR A 391 24.43 19.80 2.10
C THR A 391 25.86 19.25 2.09
N PRO A 392 26.82 19.89 1.38
CA PRO A 392 28.16 19.34 1.18
C PRO A 392 28.89 18.97 2.47
N ASP A 393 28.75 19.78 3.53
CA ASP A 393 29.40 19.56 4.83
C ASP A 393 28.94 18.28 5.55
N LEU A 394 27.79 17.72 5.16
CA LEU A 394 27.26 16.48 5.72
C LEU A 394 27.76 15.24 4.98
N ARG A 395 28.44 15.38 3.85
CA ARG A 395 28.97 14.25 3.07
C ARG A 395 30.03 13.46 3.83
N THR A 396 31.03 14.13 4.39
CA THR A 396 32.12 13.48 5.14
C THR A 396 31.61 12.80 6.43
N PRO A 397 30.75 13.44 7.25
CA PRO A 397 30.10 12.76 8.37
C PRO A 397 29.32 11.52 7.95
N LEU A 398 28.52 11.60 6.88
CA LEU A 398 27.75 10.46 6.39
C LEU A 398 28.63 9.31 5.90
N ALA A 399 29.67 9.61 5.13
CA ALA A 399 30.63 8.60 4.68
C ALA A 399 31.32 7.91 5.87
N ARG A 400 31.70 8.68 6.89
CA ARG A 400 32.31 8.14 8.12
C ARG A 400 31.37 7.20 8.86
N GLU A 401 30.10 7.55 9.01
CA GLU A 401 29.11 6.68 9.66
C GLU A 401 28.84 5.40 8.85
N LEU A 402 28.84 5.47 7.51
CA LEU A 402 28.71 4.30 6.65
C LEU A 402 29.93 3.36 6.76
N THR A 403 31.15 3.89 6.79
CA THR A 403 32.37 3.07 6.95
C THR A 403 32.40 2.39 8.31
N LYS A 404 32.22 3.14 9.41
CA LYS A 404 32.24 2.61 10.79
C LYS A 404 31.37 1.37 11.00
N ALA A 405 30.26 1.28 10.29
CA ALA A 405 29.29 0.20 10.43
C ALA A 405 29.59 -1.01 9.53
N LEU A 406 30.44 -0.84 8.50
CA LEU A 406 30.88 -1.90 7.59
C LEU A 406 32.23 -2.52 8.01
N GLY A 407 33.02 -1.84 8.85
CA GLY A 407 34.36 -2.24 9.30
C GLY A 407 35.31 -1.07 9.21
#